data_AF-A6R4H2-F1
#
_entry.id   AF-A6R4H2-F1
#
_cell.length_a   1.000
_cell.length_b   1.000
_cell.length_c   1.000
_cell.angle_alpha   90.00
_cell.angle_beta   90.00
_cell.angle_gamma   90.00
#
_symmetry.space_group_name_H-M   'P 1'
#
loop_
_entity.id
_entity.type
_entity.pdbx_description
1 polymer ?
#
loop_
_entity_poly.entity_id
_entity_poly.type
_entity_poly.pdbx_seq_one_letter_code
_entity_poly.pdbx_strand_id
1 'polypeptide(L)'
;MIWSPYLNPYKNAITNELFISASIGMYLHFPGDDIDSPLLSESATGGMISKPHNPTHLNAAVAAYDWLKNSNMTDENGLYADGFHIQGWRDKRNPGTRKCDVLDTMVYTYNQGVLLSGLRDLWLATGAKFYLEDGHQLVENVIKATGWPNTSIQKWHGLGRAGVLEDACDSSGSCSQNGQTFKSIFFHHFTEFCRPLINEAEKYFSASTRNQQTAERIGSQRQDYEWHQEKCSSYYSWVAHNANASYMTKDEKGKFGMWWGRPYPYSNLHPTQTSPLPDGAVDFMNEDPFADVGDEPHRQMLKSADGNIYFGGYRKSPFVKKKKIERISRPSPRQQNPAVFEDVNDRGRGRTVETQSGAVAVLRALYQWEMARK
;
A
#
# COMPACT_ATOMS: atom_id res chain seq x y z
N MET A 1 8.68 -13.49 -2.46
CA MET A 1 9.93 -13.25 -1.71
C MET A 1 9.62 -13.23 -0.22
N ILE A 2 10.59 -13.46 0.66
CA ILE A 2 10.40 -13.22 2.11
C ILE A 2 10.62 -11.74 2.42
N TRP A 3 9.87 -11.19 3.37
CA TRP A 3 9.88 -9.78 3.75
C TRP A 3 11.27 -9.29 4.15
N SER A 4 11.94 -10.05 5.04
CA SER A 4 13.27 -9.72 5.53
C SER A 4 14.06 -11.00 5.75
N PRO A 5 15.35 -11.05 5.32
CA PRO A 5 16.21 -12.19 5.62
C PRO A 5 16.68 -12.22 7.09
N TYR A 6 16.39 -11.17 7.87
CA TYR A 6 16.83 -11.01 9.26
C TYR A 6 15.74 -11.31 10.30
N LEU A 7 14.48 -11.39 9.86
CA LEU A 7 13.33 -11.66 10.71
C LEU A 7 12.83 -13.10 10.50
N ASN A 8 11.83 -13.49 11.30
CA ASN A 8 11.11 -14.72 11.03
C ASN A 8 10.55 -14.73 9.60
N PRO A 9 10.58 -15.87 8.89
CA PRO A 9 10.06 -15.95 7.53
C PRO A 9 8.60 -15.51 7.49
N TYR A 10 8.39 -14.44 6.75
CA TYR A 10 7.10 -13.86 6.52
C TYR A 10 7.01 -13.49 5.05
N LYS A 11 6.02 -14.04 4.35
CA LYS A 11 5.75 -13.72 2.96
C LYS A 11 4.49 -12.87 2.91
N ASN A 12 4.69 -11.55 2.90
CA ASN A 12 3.61 -10.58 2.97
C ASN A 12 3.07 -10.16 1.61
N ALA A 13 1.85 -9.63 1.60
CA ALA A 13 1.16 -9.16 0.41
C ALA A 13 1.95 -8.01 -0.25
N ILE A 14 2.23 -6.96 0.51
CA ILE A 14 2.83 -5.72 -0.01
C ILE A 14 4.12 -5.96 -0.83
N THR A 15 5.01 -6.85 -0.43
CA THR A 15 6.26 -7.09 -1.20
C THR A 15 5.97 -7.71 -2.55
N ASN A 16 5.00 -8.62 -2.62
CA ASN A 16 4.66 -9.27 -3.88
C ASN A 16 3.85 -8.31 -4.76
N GLU A 17 2.94 -7.52 -4.21
CA GLU A 17 2.19 -6.48 -4.94
C GLU A 17 3.11 -5.40 -5.52
N LEU A 18 4.03 -4.86 -4.70
CA LEU A 18 5.03 -3.90 -5.17
C LEU A 18 5.92 -4.51 -6.25
N PHE A 19 6.32 -5.78 -6.10
CA PHE A 19 7.13 -6.46 -7.12
C PHE A 19 6.39 -6.63 -8.44
N ILE A 20 5.10 -6.97 -8.41
CA ILE A 20 4.25 -7.07 -9.60
C ILE A 20 4.16 -5.70 -10.29
N SER A 21 3.72 -4.67 -9.54
CA SER A 21 3.53 -3.31 -10.06
C SER A 21 4.84 -2.69 -10.57
N ALA A 22 5.96 -2.87 -9.85
CA ALA A 22 7.26 -2.38 -10.30
C ALA A 22 7.78 -3.16 -11.52
N SER A 23 7.63 -4.48 -11.56
CA SER A 23 8.11 -5.29 -12.69
C SER A 23 7.37 -4.93 -13.98
N ILE A 24 6.04 -4.82 -13.94
CA ILE A 24 5.29 -4.43 -15.13
C ILE A 24 5.54 -2.97 -15.52
N GLY A 25 5.69 -2.07 -14.54
CA GLY A 25 6.09 -0.69 -14.77
C GLY A 25 7.46 -0.58 -15.44
N MET A 26 8.43 -1.41 -15.03
CA MET A 26 9.73 -1.52 -15.72
C MET A 26 9.58 -2.01 -17.15
N TYR A 27 8.72 -3.00 -17.40
CA TYR A 27 8.48 -3.46 -18.77
C TYR A 27 7.88 -2.37 -19.67
N LEU A 28 6.93 -1.58 -19.17
CA LEU A 28 6.23 -0.57 -19.97
C LEU A 28 7.00 0.75 -20.08
N HIS A 29 7.59 1.23 -18.99
CA HIS A 29 8.02 2.63 -18.89
C HIS A 29 9.53 2.81 -18.81
N PHE A 30 10.29 1.76 -18.56
CA PHE A 30 11.74 1.89 -18.50
C PHE A 30 12.32 2.06 -19.91
N PRO A 31 12.97 3.20 -20.22
CA PRO A 31 13.53 3.46 -21.54
C PRO A 31 14.79 2.64 -21.84
N GLY A 32 15.24 1.83 -20.88
CA GLY A 32 16.57 1.26 -20.86
C GLY A 32 17.58 2.21 -20.22
N ASP A 33 18.68 1.66 -19.73
CA ASP A 33 19.87 2.44 -19.42
C ASP A 33 21.14 1.61 -19.67
N ASP A 34 22.24 2.34 -19.82
CA ASP A 34 23.59 1.80 -19.89
C ASP A 34 24.22 1.73 -18.48
N ILE A 35 23.42 1.82 -17.40
CA ILE A 35 23.91 1.92 -16.01
C ILE A 35 23.99 0.53 -15.38
N ASP A 36 25.20 0.01 -15.34
CA ASP A 36 25.60 -1.27 -14.74
C ASP A 36 25.70 -1.26 -13.17
N SER A 37 24.97 -0.39 -12.45
CA SER A 37 25.24 -0.03 -11.03
C SER A 37 23.95 0.08 -10.18
N PRO A 38 23.91 -0.30 -8.87
CA PRO A 38 24.98 -0.23 -7.86
C PRO A 38 25.64 -1.55 -7.43
N LEU A 39 25.48 -2.66 -8.17
CA LEU A 39 25.94 -3.99 -7.74
C LEU A 39 26.76 -4.76 -8.80
N LEU A 40 27.77 -4.14 -9.42
CA LEU A 40 28.79 -4.93 -10.13
C LEU A 40 30.13 -4.98 -9.39
N SER A 41 30.42 -6.20 -8.93
CA SER A 41 31.77 -6.76 -8.79
C SER A 41 32.57 -6.49 -10.08
N GLU A 42 33.84 -6.11 -9.93
CA GLU A 42 34.79 -5.67 -10.97
C GLU A 42 35.11 -6.69 -12.09
N SER A 43 34.27 -7.70 -12.32
CA SER A 43 34.60 -8.87 -13.15
C SER A 43 33.65 -9.15 -14.32
N ALA A 44 32.62 -8.32 -14.55
CA ALA A 44 31.73 -8.51 -15.70
C ALA A 44 32.26 -7.75 -16.93
N THR A 45 33.16 -8.37 -17.69
CA THR A 45 33.49 -7.91 -19.05
C THR A 45 32.28 -8.12 -19.96
N GLY A 46 31.56 -7.03 -20.24
CA GLY A 46 30.38 -6.99 -21.12
C GLY A 46 29.19 -6.37 -20.39
N GLY A 47 29.09 -5.03 -20.43
CA GLY A 47 28.04 -4.29 -19.74
C GLY A 47 26.64 -4.78 -20.13
N MET A 48 25.80 -5.04 -19.13
CA MET A 48 24.42 -5.47 -19.33
C MET A 48 23.59 -4.23 -19.64
N ILE A 49 23.59 -3.79 -20.90
CA ILE A 49 22.65 -2.75 -21.36
C ILE A 49 21.23 -3.30 -21.18
N SER A 50 20.49 -2.76 -20.21
CA SER A 50 19.10 -3.11 -20.00
C SER A 50 18.29 -2.41 -21.08
N LYS A 51 17.71 -3.17 -22.01
CA LYS A 51 16.95 -2.63 -23.14
C LYS A 51 15.54 -2.24 -22.70
N PRO A 52 14.93 -1.20 -23.32
CA PRO A 52 13.50 -0.94 -23.14
C PRO A 52 12.68 -2.18 -23.48
N HIS A 53 11.58 -2.39 -22.76
CA HIS A 53 10.69 -3.55 -22.90
C HIS A 53 11.39 -4.91 -22.73
N ASN A 54 12.37 -5.02 -21.82
CA ASN A 54 13.00 -6.30 -21.51
C ASN A 54 11.95 -7.34 -21.04
N PRO A 55 11.77 -8.46 -21.77
CA PRO A 55 10.70 -9.43 -21.48
C PRO A 55 10.85 -10.12 -20.13
N THR A 56 12.04 -10.11 -19.51
CA THR A 56 12.24 -10.62 -18.15
C THR A 56 11.33 -9.93 -17.14
N HIS A 57 11.10 -8.62 -17.29
CA HIS A 57 10.24 -7.86 -16.39
C HIS A 57 8.75 -8.23 -16.54
N LEU A 58 8.28 -8.41 -17.78
CA LEU A 58 6.92 -8.89 -18.05
C LEU A 58 6.71 -10.30 -17.48
N ASN A 59 7.65 -11.22 -17.75
CA ASN A 59 7.56 -12.60 -17.26
C ASN A 59 7.58 -12.66 -15.73
N ALA A 60 8.38 -11.82 -15.08
CA ALA A 60 8.43 -11.72 -13.62
C ALA A 60 7.09 -11.21 -13.05
N ALA A 61 6.49 -10.18 -13.66
CA ALA A 61 5.21 -9.64 -13.24
C ALA A 61 4.08 -10.69 -13.37
N VAL A 62 4.00 -11.37 -14.51
CA VAL A 62 3.01 -12.44 -14.76
C VAL A 62 3.17 -13.57 -13.75
N ALA A 63 4.39 -14.10 -13.58
CA ALA A 63 4.63 -15.21 -12.66
C ALA A 63 4.35 -14.84 -11.19
N ALA A 64 4.68 -13.62 -10.78
CA ALA A 64 4.39 -13.14 -9.44
C ALA A 64 2.89 -12.93 -9.20
N TYR A 65 2.17 -12.41 -10.20
CA TYR A 65 0.71 -12.28 -10.13
C TYR A 65 0.02 -13.63 -10.05
N ASP A 66 0.40 -14.56 -10.92
CA ASP A 66 -0.13 -15.93 -10.93
C ASP A 66 0.09 -16.59 -9.56
N TRP A 67 1.25 -16.40 -8.95
CA TRP A 67 1.49 -16.90 -7.60
C TRP A 67 0.57 -16.23 -6.58
N LEU A 68 0.46 -14.89 -6.57
CA LEU A 68 -0.33 -14.15 -5.59
C LEU A 68 -1.81 -14.55 -5.67
N LYS A 69 -2.38 -14.56 -6.89
CA LYS A 69 -3.77 -14.95 -7.15
C LYS A 69 -4.09 -16.38 -6.67
N ASN A 70 -3.14 -17.31 -6.82
CA ASN A 70 -3.33 -18.71 -6.42
C ASN A 70 -2.81 -19.03 -5.01
N SER A 71 -2.34 -18.04 -4.25
CA SER A 71 -1.75 -18.25 -2.93
C SER A 71 -2.77 -18.40 -1.80
N ASN A 72 -4.05 -18.05 -2.05
CA ASN A 72 -5.09 -17.90 -1.04
C ASN A 72 -4.74 -16.85 0.04
N MET A 73 -4.00 -15.79 -0.31
CA MET A 73 -3.68 -14.66 0.58
C MET A 73 -4.84 -13.65 0.70
N THR A 74 -6.08 -14.14 0.70
CA THR A 74 -7.27 -13.30 0.82
C THR A 74 -8.16 -13.82 1.92
N ASP A 75 -8.88 -12.92 2.58
CA ASP A 75 -9.92 -13.29 3.54
C ASP A 75 -11.21 -13.79 2.83
N GLU A 76 -12.23 -14.11 3.64
CA GLU A 76 -13.54 -14.54 3.14
C GLU A 76 -14.31 -13.48 2.34
N ASN A 77 -13.91 -12.21 2.44
CA ASN A 77 -14.48 -11.10 1.70
C ASN A 77 -13.70 -10.78 0.41
N GLY A 78 -12.65 -11.55 0.12
CA GLY A 78 -11.78 -11.34 -1.03
C GLY A 78 -10.89 -10.10 -0.90
N LEU A 79 -10.54 -9.70 0.33
CA LEU A 79 -9.56 -8.68 0.64
C LEU A 79 -8.21 -9.34 0.89
N TYR A 80 -7.12 -8.74 0.41
CA TYR A 80 -5.77 -9.23 0.68
C TYR A 80 -5.44 -9.09 2.16
N ALA A 81 -5.13 -10.22 2.76
CA ALA A 81 -4.61 -10.28 4.12
C ALA A 81 -3.11 -9.93 4.12
N ASP A 82 -2.50 -9.76 5.29
CA ASP A 82 -1.14 -9.19 5.35
C ASP A 82 -0.07 -10.17 4.87
N GLY A 83 -0.25 -11.48 5.06
CA GLY A 83 0.73 -12.44 4.59
C GLY A 83 0.65 -13.83 5.16
N PHE A 84 1.72 -14.61 4.92
CA PHE A 84 1.87 -15.95 5.45
C PHE A 84 3.11 -16.10 6.31
N HIS A 85 2.91 -16.70 7.48
CA HIS A 85 3.93 -17.39 8.25
C HIS A 85 4.06 -18.86 7.83
N ILE A 86 5.05 -19.54 8.42
CA ILE A 86 5.31 -20.96 8.20
C ILE A 86 4.94 -21.75 9.46
N GLN A 87 4.05 -22.73 9.32
CA GLN A 87 3.58 -23.57 10.42
C GLN A 87 4.76 -24.33 11.05
N GLY A 88 4.84 -24.25 12.38
CA GLY A 88 5.88 -24.94 13.15
C GLY A 88 7.29 -24.37 12.96
N TRP A 89 7.43 -23.18 12.35
CA TRP A 89 8.72 -22.50 12.27
C TRP A 89 9.27 -22.20 13.67
N ARG A 90 10.54 -22.54 13.90
CA ARG A 90 11.28 -22.17 15.12
C ARG A 90 12.60 -21.48 14.79
N ASP A 91 13.40 -22.08 13.92
CA ASP A 91 14.70 -21.58 13.49
C ASP A 91 15.14 -22.22 12.16
N LYS A 92 16.30 -21.83 11.63
CA LYS A 92 16.82 -22.38 10.35
C LYS A 92 17.03 -23.90 10.35
N ARG A 93 17.33 -24.50 11.51
CA ARG A 93 17.52 -25.95 11.68
C ARG A 93 16.18 -26.66 11.86
N ASN A 94 15.17 -25.95 12.35
CA ASN A 94 13.80 -26.42 12.58
C ASN A 94 12.78 -25.57 11.82
N PRO A 95 12.74 -25.66 10.48
CA PRO A 95 12.03 -24.70 9.62
C PRO A 95 10.53 -25.00 9.45
N GLY A 96 9.96 -25.88 10.28
CA GLY A 96 8.56 -26.27 10.18
C GLY A 96 8.20 -26.91 8.83
N THR A 97 7.02 -26.59 8.32
CA THR A 97 6.48 -27.13 7.06
C THR A 97 7.18 -26.60 5.81
N ARG A 98 7.89 -25.46 5.90
CA ARG A 98 8.45 -24.70 4.78
C ARG A 98 7.41 -24.27 3.74
N LYS A 99 6.14 -24.21 4.11
CA LYS A 99 5.04 -23.75 3.27
C LYS A 99 4.49 -22.43 3.82
N CYS A 100 3.93 -21.60 2.95
CA CYS A 100 3.17 -20.42 3.33
C CYS A 100 1.76 -20.87 3.74
N ASP A 101 1.60 -21.38 4.96
CA ASP A 101 0.42 -22.13 5.39
C ASP A 101 -0.25 -21.58 6.68
N VAL A 102 0.29 -20.51 7.25
CA VAL A 102 -0.34 -19.79 8.37
C VAL A 102 -0.64 -18.37 7.92
N LEU A 103 -1.90 -18.10 7.55
CA LEU A 103 -2.34 -16.77 7.11
C LEU A 103 -2.42 -15.82 8.31
N ASP A 104 -1.78 -14.66 8.21
CA ASP A 104 -2.10 -13.51 9.04
C ASP A 104 -3.27 -12.79 8.37
N THR A 105 -4.44 -12.82 9.02
CA THR A 105 -5.69 -12.30 8.48
C THR A 105 -5.81 -10.78 8.61
N MET A 106 -4.77 -10.08 9.06
CA MET A 106 -4.77 -8.62 9.15
C MET A 106 -5.02 -8.00 7.77
N VAL A 107 -5.95 -7.05 7.70
CA VAL A 107 -6.30 -6.35 6.46
C VAL A 107 -5.95 -4.88 6.59
N TYR A 108 -5.19 -4.38 5.64
CA TYR A 108 -4.82 -2.96 5.55
C TYR A 108 -5.27 -2.37 4.22
N THR A 109 -5.64 -1.09 4.22
CA THR A 109 -6.14 -0.41 3.01
C THR A 109 -5.12 -0.40 1.86
N TYR A 110 -3.82 -0.26 2.15
CA TYR A 110 -2.77 -0.21 1.13
C TYR A 110 -2.58 -1.53 0.34
N ASN A 111 -2.68 -2.70 0.99
CA ASN A 111 -2.62 -4.00 0.31
C ASN A 111 -3.76 -4.16 -0.72
N GLN A 112 -4.86 -3.41 -0.56
CA GLN A 112 -5.97 -3.46 -1.52
C GLN A 112 -5.77 -2.53 -2.72
N GLY A 113 -4.76 -1.66 -2.65
CA GLY A 113 -4.51 -0.62 -3.64
C GLY A 113 -3.35 -0.93 -4.57
N VAL A 114 -2.19 -1.31 -4.01
CA VAL A 114 -0.91 -1.37 -4.74
C VAL A 114 -0.97 -2.25 -5.98
N LEU A 115 -1.72 -3.35 -5.91
CA LEU A 115 -1.90 -4.28 -7.02
C LEU A 115 -2.68 -3.68 -8.19
N LEU A 116 -3.59 -2.73 -7.95
CA LEU A 116 -4.54 -2.22 -8.96
C LEU A 116 -3.81 -1.59 -10.15
N SER A 117 -2.81 -0.73 -9.93
CA SER A 117 -2.06 -0.16 -11.05
C SER A 117 -1.29 -1.23 -11.82
N GLY A 118 -0.72 -2.22 -11.13
CA GLY A 118 -0.03 -3.35 -11.75
C GLY A 118 -0.95 -4.20 -12.62
N LEU A 119 -2.20 -4.41 -12.20
CA LEU A 119 -3.22 -5.13 -12.97
C LEU A 119 -3.60 -4.40 -14.26
N ARG A 120 -3.80 -3.08 -14.20
CA ARG A 120 -4.02 -2.28 -15.41
C ARG A 120 -2.85 -2.42 -16.37
N ASP A 121 -1.63 -2.33 -15.87
CA ASP A 121 -0.42 -2.41 -16.69
C ASP A 121 -0.19 -3.82 -17.27
N LEU A 122 -0.55 -4.88 -16.51
CA LEU A 122 -0.52 -6.26 -17.01
C LEU A 122 -1.52 -6.45 -18.16
N TRP A 123 -2.72 -5.89 -18.06
CA TRP A 123 -3.66 -5.86 -19.17
C TRP A 123 -3.11 -5.06 -20.36
N LEU A 124 -2.51 -3.88 -20.14
CA LEU A 124 -1.90 -3.10 -21.23
C LEU A 124 -0.82 -3.92 -21.96
N ALA A 125 0.05 -4.60 -21.22
CA ALA A 125 1.13 -5.39 -21.79
C ALA A 125 0.65 -6.66 -22.50
N THR A 126 -0.33 -7.37 -21.95
CA THR A 126 -0.72 -8.72 -22.41
C THR A 126 -2.01 -8.76 -23.23
N GLY A 127 -2.91 -7.80 -23.03
CA GLY A 127 -4.27 -7.77 -23.57
C GLY A 127 -5.24 -8.75 -22.91
N ALA A 128 -4.88 -9.36 -21.78
CA ALA A 128 -5.76 -10.30 -21.10
C ALA A 128 -6.75 -9.56 -20.18
N LYS A 129 -8.03 -9.59 -20.53
CA LYS A 129 -9.11 -8.90 -19.81
C LYS A 129 -9.20 -9.23 -18.32
N PHE A 130 -8.85 -10.47 -17.94
CA PHE A 130 -9.00 -10.94 -16.56
C PHE A 130 -8.24 -10.09 -15.54
N TYR A 131 -7.13 -9.43 -15.93
CA TYR A 131 -6.43 -8.53 -15.02
C TYR A 131 -7.30 -7.33 -14.60
N LEU A 132 -8.08 -6.78 -15.54
CA LEU A 132 -9.04 -5.71 -15.24
C LEU A 132 -10.22 -6.23 -14.43
N GLU A 133 -10.72 -7.43 -14.73
CA GLU A 133 -11.80 -8.08 -13.98
C GLU A 133 -11.39 -8.32 -12.51
N ASP A 134 -10.19 -8.85 -12.28
CA ASP A 134 -9.65 -9.05 -10.95
C ASP A 134 -9.48 -7.71 -10.20
N GLY A 135 -9.01 -6.66 -10.90
CA GLY A 135 -8.87 -5.32 -10.33
C GLY A 135 -10.21 -4.71 -9.92
N HIS A 136 -11.23 -4.82 -10.77
CA HIS A 136 -12.58 -4.37 -10.44
C HIS A 136 -13.20 -5.18 -9.30
N GLN A 137 -12.99 -6.50 -9.27
CA GLN A 137 -13.47 -7.33 -8.16
C GLN A 137 -12.86 -6.90 -6.82
N LEU A 138 -11.56 -6.58 -6.79
CA LEU A 138 -10.89 -6.07 -5.60
C LEU A 138 -11.47 -4.72 -5.16
N VAL A 139 -11.67 -3.77 -6.09
CA VAL A 139 -12.28 -2.47 -5.77
C VAL A 139 -13.70 -2.64 -5.23
N GLU A 140 -14.52 -3.51 -5.84
CA GLU A 140 -15.88 -3.79 -5.38
C GLU A 140 -15.89 -4.41 -3.97
N ASN A 141 -14.94 -5.30 -3.66
CA ASN A 141 -14.76 -5.86 -2.32
C ASN A 141 -14.39 -4.78 -1.29
N VAL A 142 -13.47 -3.87 -1.62
CA VAL A 142 -13.10 -2.74 -0.75
C VAL A 142 -14.29 -1.83 -0.48
N ILE A 143 -15.03 -1.44 -1.52
CA ILE A 143 -16.22 -0.59 -1.40
C ILE A 143 -17.24 -1.25 -0.46
N LYS A 144 -17.51 -2.55 -0.66
CA LYS A 144 -18.41 -3.32 0.20
C LYS A 144 -17.91 -3.39 1.65
N ALA A 145 -16.60 -3.54 1.86
CA ALA A 145 -15.96 -3.57 3.17
C ALA A 145 -15.97 -2.22 3.91
N THR A 146 -16.38 -1.13 3.25
CA THR A 146 -16.71 0.14 3.92
C THR A 146 -18.16 0.22 4.41
N GLY A 147 -19.01 -0.76 4.09
CA GLY A 147 -20.45 -0.71 4.36
C GLY A 147 -21.26 0.09 3.33
N TRP A 148 -20.66 0.48 2.21
CA TRP A 148 -21.35 1.18 1.12
C TRP A 148 -22.46 0.30 0.50
N PRO A 149 -23.62 0.87 0.09
CA PRO A 149 -23.96 2.29 0.03
C PRO A 149 -24.61 2.88 1.31
N ASN A 150 -24.63 2.13 2.42
CA ASN A 150 -25.24 2.65 3.63
C ASN A 150 -24.33 3.67 4.31
N THR A 151 -24.77 4.93 4.38
CA THR A 151 -24.01 6.04 4.97
C THR A 151 -24.41 6.38 6.42
N SER A 152 -25.42 5.69 6.96
CA SER A 152 -25.94 5.93 8.31
C SER A 152 -25.47 4.88 9.30
N ILE A 153 -25.24 3.64 8.85
CA ILE A 153 -24.82 2.54 9.72
C ILE A 153 -23.35 2.69 10.08
N GLN A 154 -23.13 2.83 11.39
CA GLN A 154 -21.83 3.05 12.02
C GLN A 154 -21.10 1.75 12.44
N LYS A 155 -21.64 0.59 12.04
CA LYS A 155 -21.06 -0.74 12.30
C LYS A 155 -19.78 -0.91 11.49
N TRP A 156 -18.76 -1.56 12.06
CA TRP A 156 -17.55 -1.95 11.35
C TRP A 156 -17.81 -3.04 10.30
N HIS A 157 -17.22 -2.88 9.11
CA HIS A 157 -17.37 -3.77 7.96
C HIS A 157 -16.04 -4.35 7.45
N GLY A 158 -14.96 -4.25 8.23
CA GLY A 158 -13.64 -4.82 7.90
C GLY A 158 -12.63 -3.81 7.37
N LEU A 159 -13.06 -2.84 6.56
CA LEU A 159 -12.22 -1.73 6.07
C LEU A 159 -12.95 -0.38 6.09
N GLY A 160 -13.88 -0.22 7.02
CA GLY A 160 -14.70 0.97 7.09
C GLY A 160 -16.03 0.79 7.78
N ARG A 161 -16.78 1.89 7.75
CA ARG A 161 -18.16 2.00 8.21
C ARG A 161 -18.82 3.16 7.51
N ALA A 162 -20.15 3.13 7.38
CA ALA A 162 -20.92 4.20 6.76
C ALA A 162 -20.42 4.61 5.36
N GLY A 163 -19.84 3.68 4.61
CA GLY A 163 -19.27 3.94 3.29
C GLY A 163 -17.91 4.65 3.28
N VAL A 164 -17.33 4.93 4.45
CA VAL A 164 -16.05 5.63 4.61
C VAL A 164 -14.94 4.61 4.85
N LEU A 165 -13.88 4.71 4.06
CA LEU A 165 -12.67 3.91 4.16
C LEU A 165 -11.94 4.23 5.48
N GLU A 166 -11.58 3.21 6.23
CA GLU A 166 -10.98 3.33 7.56
C GLU A 166 -10.04 2.15 7.80
N ASP A 167 -8.86 2.40 8.37
CA ASP A 167 -8.00 1.34 8.90
C ASP A 167 -8.39 1.07 10.36
N ALA A 168 -8.24 -0.16 10.85
CA ALA A 168 -8.72 -0.52 12.18
C ALA A 168 -8.17 0.36 13.32
N CYS A 169 -6.95 0.90 13.15
CA CYS A 169 -6.31 1.78 14.10
C CYS A 169 -6.92 3.21 14.17
N ASP A 170 -7.70 3.64 13.17
CA ASP A 170 -8.20 5.02 13.07
C ASP A 170 -9.15 5.37 14.22
N SER A 171 -10.11 4.48 14.53
CA SER A 171 -11.15 4.77 15.53
C SER A 171 -10.62 4.85 16.97
N SER A 172 -9.48 4.22 17.24
CA SER A 172 -8.77 4.30 18.52
C SER A 172 -7.70 5.40 18.54
N GLY A 173 -7.33 5.95 17.39
CA GLY A 173 -6.23 6.92 17.27
C GLY A 173 -4.85 6.28 17.50
N SER A 174 -4.74 4.97 17.30
CA SER A 174 -3.52 4.19 17.56
C SER A 174 -2.66 3.93 16.33
N CYS A 175 -3.00 4.51 15.17
CA CYS A 175 -2.22 4.31 13.96
C CYS A 175 -0.78 4.79 14.13
N SER A 176 0.16 3.96 13.72
CA SER A 176 1.56 4.35 13.55
C SER A 176 1.71 5.34 12.39
N GLN A 177 2.93 5.83 12.17
CA GLN A 177 3.22 6.66 11.00
C GLN A 177 2.94 5.90 9.69
N ASN A 178 3.15 4.59 9.65
CA ASN A 178 2.81 3.76 8.49
C ASN A 178 1.29 3.70 8.31
N GLY A 179 0.54 3.38 9.39
CA GLY A 179 -0.93 3.28 9.34
C GLY A 179 -1.60 4.52 8.74
N GLN A 180 -1.05 5.69 9.01
CA GLN A 180 -1.60 6.96 8.52
C GLN A 180 -1.46 7.18 7.01
N THR A 181 -0.49 6.52 6.35
CA THR A 181 -0.31 6.65 4.91
C THR A 181 -1.13 5.65 4.09
N PHE A 182 -1.67 4.59 4.71
CA PHE A 182 -2.24 3.46 3.96
C PHE A 182 -3.40 3.85 3.04
N LYS A 183 -4.36 4.65 3.53
CA LYS A 183 -5.45 5.20 2.68
C LYS A 183 -4.93 6.02 1.51
N SER A 184 -3.83 6.77 1.70
CA SER A 184 -3.19 7.53 0.61
C SER A 184 -2.68 6.62 -0.49
N ILE A 185 -2.02 5.52 -0.11
CA ILE A 185 -1.48 4.53 -1.06
C ILE A 185 -2.63 3.88 -1.83
N PHE A 186 -3.71 3.50 -1.13
CA PHE A 186 -4.91 2.98 -1.78
C PHE A 186 -5.44 3.92 -2.88
N PHE A 187 -5.75 5.18 -2.52
CA PHE A 187 -6.30 6.13 -3.50
C PHE A 187 -5.31 6.48 -4.60
N HIS A 188 -3.99 6.46 -4.34
CA HIS A 188 -2.98 6.66 -5.37
C HIS A 188 -3.09 5.62 -6.49
N HIS A 189 -3.05 4.33 -6.13
CA HIS A 189 -3.11 3.24 -7.09
C HIS A 189 -4.52 3.02 -7.68
N PHE A 190 -5.58 3.24 -6.89
CA PHE A 190 -6.95 3.17 -7.40
C PHE A 190 -7.23 4.26 -8.45
N THR A 191 -6.73 5.47 -8.20
CA THR A 191 -6.81 6.55 -9.19
C THR A 191 -6.04 6.20 -10.46
N GLU A 192 -4.84 5.60 -10.32
CA GLU A 192 -4.07 5.17 -11.47
C GLU A 192 -4.78 4.04 -12.23
N PHE A 193 -5.36 3.05 -11.55
CA PHE A 193 -6.12 1.98 -12.19
C PHE A 193 -7.23 2.52 -13.08
N CYS A 194 -7.96 3.55 -12.63
CA CYS A 194 -9.07 4.13 -13.38
C CYS A 194 -8.69 5.30 -14.30
N ARG A 195 -7.43 5.73 -14.32
CA ARG A 195 -6.99 6.88 -15.10
C ARG A 195 -7.22 6.62 -16.60
N PRO A 196 -7.91 7.53 -17.33
CA PRO A 196 -8.04 7.41 -18.77
C PRO A 196 -6.67 7.31 -19.45
N LEU A 197 -6.57 6.48 -20.48
CA LEU A 197 -5.36 6.37 -21.27
C LEU A 197 -5.16 7.66 -22.06
N ILE A 198 -3.99 8.28 -21.90
CA ILE A 198 -3.56 9.41 -22.72
C ILE A 198 -3.10 8.88 -24.09
N ASN A 199 -3.09 9.71 -25.12
CA ASN A 199 -2.72 9.35 -26.50
C ASN A 199 -1.42 8.54 -26.64
N GLU A 200 -0.45 8.68 -25.72
CA GLU A 200 0.79 7.88 -25.70
C GLU A 200 0.57 6.46 -25.20
N ALA A 201 -0.36 6.25 -24.27
CA ALA A 201 -0.76 4.92 -23.82
C ALA A 201 -1.68 4.22 -24.84
N GLU A 202 -2.44 4.98 -25.64
CA GLU A 202 -3.11 4.45 -26.83
C GLU A 202 -2.12 3.94 -27.88
N LYS A 203 -0.86 4.43 -27.84
CA LYS A 203 0.20 3.82 -28.64
C LYS A 203 0.46 2.38 -28.23
N TYR A 204 0.16 1.90 -27.02
CA TYR A 204 0.25 0.47 -26.71
C TYR A 204 -0.82 -0.38 -27.41
N PHE A 205 -1.95 0.22 -27.81
CA PHE A 205 -2.91 -0.45 -28.68
C PHE A 205 -2.45 -0.50 -30.15
N SER A 206 -1.49 0.35 -30.55
CA SER A 206 -1.08 0.53 -31.95
C SER A 206 0.40 0.29 -32.25
N ALA A 207 1.28 0.19 -31.24
CA ALA A 207 2.72 0.06 -31.39
C ALA A 207 3.10 -1.41 -31.49
N SER A 208 3.57 -1.77 -32.69
CA SER A 208 4.77 -2.54 -33.06
C SER A 208 5.53 -3.45 -32.07
N THR A 209 5.30 -3.43 -30.75
CA THR A 209 5.91 -4.38 -29.78
C THR A 209 5.28 -5.78 -29.87
N ARG A 210 4.16 -5.90 -30.58
CA ARG A 210 3.59 -7.19 -31.00
C ARG A 210 3.60 -7.25 -32.52
N ASN A 211 4.72 -7.67 -33.11
CA ASN A 211 4.71 -8.22 -34.46
C ASN A 211 3.55 -9.23 -34.52
N GLN A 212 2.50 -8.98 -35.33
CA GLN A 212 1.32 -9.85 -35.54
C GLN A 212 0.06 -9.64 -34.66
N GLN A 213 -0.34 -8.42 -34.28
CA GLN A 213 -1.73 -8.23 -33.81
C GLN A 213 -2.71 -8.11 -34.98
N THR A 214 -3.74 -8.95 -34.99
CA THR A 214 -4.87 -8.84 -35.92
C THR A 214 -5.76 -7.66 -35.52
N ALA A 215 -6.45 -7.05 -36.49
CA ALA A 215 -7.42 -5.97 -36.24
C ALA A 215 -8.48 -6.36 -35.19
N GLU A 216 -8.83 -7.65 -35.14
CA GLU A 216 -9.75 -8.23 -34.15
C GLU A 216 -9.22 -8.10 -32.71
N ARG A 217 -7.93 -8.33 -32.46
CA ARG A 217 -7.35 -8.19 -31.11
C ARG A 217 -7.35 -6.73 -30.64
N ILE A 218 -7.04 -5.80 -31.55
CA ILE A 218 -7.09 -4.36 -31.26
C ILE A 218 -8.53 -3.95 -30.92
N GLY A 219 -9.51 -4.44 -31.71
CA GLY A 219 -10.93 -4.21 -31.44
C GLY A 219 -11.37 -4.75 -30.08
N SER A 220 -10.95 -5.96 -29.71
CA SER A 220 -11.26 -6.55 -28.40
C SER A 220 -10.65 -5.76 -27.25
N GLN A 221 -9.37 -5.36 -27.33
CA GLN A 221 -8.74 -4.57 -26.26
C GLN A 221 -9.41 -3.20 -26.09
N ARG A 222 -9.89 -2.58 -27.18
CA ARG A 222 -10.66 -1.34 -27.10
C ARG A 222 -11.99 -1.54 -26.36
N GLN A 223 -12.70 -2.64 -26.64
CA GLN A 223 -13.93 -2.97 -25.91
C GLN A 223 -13.65 -3.21 -24.42
N ASP A 224 -12.55 -3.88 -24.08
CA ASP A 224 -12.13 -4.07 -22.69
C ASP A 224 -11.84 -2.73 -22.00
N TYR A 225 -11.19 -1.79 -22.70
CA TYR A 225 -10.92 -0.45 -22.21
C TYR A 225 -12.20 0.34 -21.94
N GLU A 226 -13.12 0.36 -22.91
CA GLU A 226 -14.40 1.07 -22.80
C GLU A 226 -15.23 0.52 -21.62
N TRP A 227 -15.30 -0.80 -21.47
CA TRP A 227 -15.92 -1.47 -20.32
C TRP A 227 -15.26 -1.08 -18.99
N HIS A 228 -13.93 -1.06 -18.95
CA HIS A 228 -13.17 -0.69 -17.75
C HIS A 228 -13.42 0.76 -17.33
N GLN A 229 -13.48 1.69 -18.29
CA GLN A 229 -13.78 3.10 -18.03
C GLN A 229 -15.23 3.31 -17.56
N GLU A 230 -16.18 2.57 -18.13
CA GLU A 230 -17.58 2.58 -17.67
C GLU A 230 -17.68 2.09 -16.21
N LYS A 231 -17.01 0.97 -15.89
CA LYS A 231 -16.93 0.44 -14.53
C LYS A 231 -16.28 1.43 -13.56
N CYS A 232 -15.15 2.02 -13.94
CA CYS A 232 -14.48 3.04 -13.13
C CYS A 232 -15.39 4.25 -12.86
N SER A 233 -16.15 4.70 -13.86
CA SER A 233 -17.10 5.82 -13.71
C SER A 233 -18.18 5.53 -12.66
N SER A 234 -18.60 4.26 -12.52
CA SER A 234 -19.60 3.85 -11.52
C SER A 234 -19.15 4.07 -10.06
N TYR A 235 -17.84 4.15 -9.80
CA TYR A 235 -17.30 4.36 -8.45
C TYR A 235 -17.36 5.81 -7.97
N TYR A 236 -17.75 6.76 -8.84
CA TYR A 236 -17.80 8.20 -8.55
C TYR A 236 -18.43 8.53 -7.19
N SER A 237 -19.61 7.98 -6.92
CA SER A 237 -20.38 8.34 -5.73
C SER A 237 -19.66 7.93 -4.44
N TRP A 238 -18.97 6.79 -4.44
CA TRP A 238 -18.19 6.34 -3.29
C TRP A 238 -16.91 7.18 -3.12
N VAL A 239 -16.23 7.55 -4.21
CA VAL A 239 -15.07 8.46 -4.19
C VAL A 239 -15.46 9.83 -3.64
N ALA A 240 -16.55 10.41 -4.14
CA ALA A 240 -17.06 11.70 -3.69
C ALA A 240 -17.43 11.68 -2.19
N HIS A 241 -18.05 10.59 -1.73
CA HIS A 241 -18.37 10.39 -0.31
C HIS A 241 -17.13 10.37 0.57
N ASN A 242 -16.09 9.63 0.18
CA ASN A 242 -14.82 9.55 0.93
C ASN A 242 -14.04 10.87 0.88
N ALA A 243 -14.06 11.57 -0.25
CA ALA A 243 -13.45 12.90 -0.38
C ALA A 243 -14.11 13.91 0.56
N ASN A 244 -15.44 13.90 0.63
CA ASN A 244 -16.19 14.75 1.55
C ASN A 244 -15.91 14.36 3.02
N ALA A 245 -15.93 13.06 3.35
CA ALA A 245 -15.61 12.57 4.68
C ALA A 245 -14.22 13.03 5.16
N SER A 246 -13.21 12.86 4.31
CA SER A 246 -11.86 13.39 4.54
C SER A 246 -11.87 14.91 4.77
N TYR A 247 -12.54 15.67 3.90
CA TYR A 247 -12.63 17.12 3.99
C TYR A 247 -13.28 17.62 5.28
N MET A 248 -14.30 16.91 5.78
CA MET A 248 -14.97 17.26 7.03
C MET A 248 -14.07 17.15 8.26
N THR A 249 -12.95 16.43 8.18
CA THR A 249 -11.98 16.36 9.29
C THR A 249 -11.07 17.58 9.39
N LYS A 250 -11.09 18.49 8.41
CA LYS A 250 -10.15 19.60 8.31
C LYS A 250 -10.36 20.59 9.45
N ASP A 251 -9.31 20.86 10.22
CA ASP A 251 -9.34 21.82 11.32
C ASP A 251 -9.28 23.28 10.85
N GLU A 252 -9.36 24.22 11.79
CA GLU A 252 -9.26 25.67 11.54
C GLU A 252 -7.92 26.09 10.91
N LYS A 253 -6.87 25.27 11.04
CA LYS A 253 -5.53 25.50 10.47
C LYS A 253 -5.37 24.83 9.10
N GLY A 254 -6.42 24.20 8.58
CA GLY A 254 -6.39 23.50 7.30
C GLY A 254 -5.77 22.10 7.34
N LYS A 255 -5.53 21.52 8.52
CA LYS A 255 -4.96 20.18 8.68
C LYS A 255 -6.06 19.14 8.64
N PHE A 256 -5.88 18.09 7.87
CA PHE A 256 -6.80 16.95 7.76
C PHE A 256 -6.48 15.86 8.80
N GLY A 257 -7.52 15.19 9.28
CA GLY A 257 -7.46 14.16 10.32
C GLY A 257 -7.38 12.74 9.75
N MET A 258 -6.92 11.79 10.56
CA MET A 258 -6.82 10.38 10.15
C MET A 258 -8.20 9.69 10.01
N TRP A 259 -9.16 10.03 10.86
CA TRP A 259 -10.43 9.32 10.98
C TRP A 259 -11.57 10.07 10.27
N TRP A 260 -11.70 9.78 8.97
CA TRP A 260 -12.61 10.49 8.05
C TRP A 260 -14.10 10.42 8.43
N GLY A 261 -14.52 9.44 9.24
CA GLY A 261 -15.90 9.30 9.67
C GLY A 261 -16.36 10.34 10.71
N ARG A 262 -15.48 11.24 11.18
CA ARG A 262 -15.78 12.21 12.26
C ARG A 262 -15.52 13.65 11.81
N PRO A 263 -16.56 14.49 11.74
CA PRO A 263 -16.40 15.88 11.33
C PRO A 263 -15.70 16.68 12.44
N TYR A 264 -14.83 17.61 12.05
CA TYR A 264 -14.27 18.57 12.99
C TYR A 264 -15.31 19.66 13.36
N PRO A 265 -15.42 20.06 14.63
CA PRO A 265 -14.85 19.41 15.81
C PRO A 265 -15.75 18.25 16.29
N TYR A 266 -15.14 17.14 16.70
CA TYR A 266 -15.81 16.03 17.38
C TYR A 266 -15.15 15.74 18.71
N SER A 267 -15.79 16.13 19.81
CA SER A 267 -15.19 16.12 21.16
C SER A 267 -15.28 14.80 21.92
N ASN A 268 -15.93 13.76 21.38
CA ASN A 268 -15.97 12.46 22.03
C ASN A 268 -14.69 11.66 21.73
N LEU A 269 -13.72 11.77 22.62
CA LEU A 269 -12.40 11.14 22.53
C LEU A 269 -12.40 9.64 22.78
N HIS A 270 -13.46 9.10 23.39
CA HIS A 270 -13.63 7.68 23.67
C HIS A 270 -14.93 7.17 23.02
N PRO A 271 -15.01 7.19 21.68
CA PRO A 271 -16.18 6.69 20.98
C PRO A 271 -16.37 5.21 21.32
N THR A 272 -17.63 4.79 21.48
CA THR A 272 -17.97 3.37 21.67
C THR A 272 -17.71 2.52 20.41
N GLN A 273 -17.35 3.17 19.30
CA GLN A 273 -17.13 2.52 18.02
C GLN A 273 -15.72 1.99 17.91
N THR A 274 -15.64 0.67 17.94
CA THR A 274 -14.41 -0.09 17.82
C THR A 274 -14.28 -0.71 16.43
N SER A 275 -13.06 -0.83 15.95
CA SER A 275 -12.71 -1.56 14.74
C SER A 275 -12.01 -2.87 15.14
N PRO A 276 -12.76 -3.94 15.45
CA PRO A 276 -12.14 -5.20 15.82
C PRO A 276 -11.29 -5.75 14.67
N LEU A 277 -10.15 -6.34 15.01
CA LEU A 277 -9.31 -7.07 14.06
C LEU A 277 -9.97 -8.41 13.68
N PRO A 278 -9.75 -8.93 12.48
CA PRO A 278 -10.17 -10.27 12.09
C PRO A 278 -9.57 -11.36 12.99
N ASP A 279 -10.23 -12.52 13.06
CA ASP A 279 -9.71 -13.67 13.81
C ASP A 279 -8.37 -14.14 13.23
N GLY A 280 -7.34 -14.21 14.07
CA GLY A 280 -5.98 -14.60 13.67
C GLY A 280 -5.11 -13.45 13.16
N ALA A 281 -5.60 -12.21 13.15
CA ALA A 281 -4.86 -11.05 12.69
C ALA A 281 -3.84 -10.58 13.74
N VAL A 282 -2.65 -10.19 13.28
CA VAL A 282 -1.65 -9.49 14.10
C VAL A 282 -1.31 -8.16 13.43
N ASP A 283 -1.60 -7.04 14.10
CA ASP A 283 -1.36 -5.71 13.55
C ASP A 283 0.10 -5.25 13.78
N PHE A 284 1.05 -5.93 13.12
CA PHE A 284 2.49 -5.61 13.24
C PHE A 284 2.82 -4.15 12.88
N MET A 285 2.02 -3.52 12.02
CA MET A 285 2.27 -2.17 11.54
C MET A 285 1.84 -1.09 12.52
N ASN A 286 0.94 -1.38 13.46
CA ASN A 286 0.48 -0.44 14.48
C ASN A 286 0.76 -0.90 15.92
N GLU A 287 1.57 -1.95 16.11
CA GLU A 287 2.15 -2.29 17.41
C GLU A 287 3.05 -1.14 17.91
N ASP A 288 2.77 -0.65 19.12
CA ASP A 288 3.51 0.42 19.82
C ASP A 288 3.73 1.74 19.01
N PRO A 289 2.65 2.48 18.68
CA PRO A 289 2.71 3.68 17.83
C PRO A 289 3.45 4.87 18.50
N PHE A 290 3.80 4.73 19.78
CA PHE A 290 4.47 5.74 20.60
C PHE A 290 5.90 5.38 20.97
N ALA A 291 6.40 4.19 20.61
CA ALA A 291 7.83 3.96 20.55
C ALA A 291 8.41 4.99 19.57
N ASP A 292 9.30 5.86 20.08
CA ASP A 292 10.23 6.57 19.21
C ASP A 292 10.87 5.53 18.29
N VAL A 293 11.20 5.90 17.06
CA VAL A 293 12.06 5.12 16.16
C VAL A 293 13.46 5.05 16.80
N GLY A 294 13.56 4.35 17.91
CA GLY A 294 14.76 3.99 18.62
C GLY A 294 15.23 2.67 18.06
N ASP A 295 16.55 2.51 18.02
CA ASP A 295 17.30 1.37 17.51
C ASP A 295 17.04 0.02 18.25
N GLU A 296 15.81 -0.26 18.67
CA GLU A 296 15.37 -1.58 19.13
C GLU A 296 14.60 -2.25 17.98
N PRO A 297 15.28 -3.02 17.11
CA PRO A 297 14.57 -3.84 16.14
C PRO A 297 13.64 -4.79 16.87
N HIS A 298 12.43 -4.95 16.33
CA HIS A 298 11.42 -5.92 16.73
C HIS A 298 12.05 -7.14 17.43
N ARG A 299 11.52 -7.51 18.60
CA ARG A 299 11.96 -8.58 19.51
C ARG A 299 12.04 -10.01 18.91
N GLN A 300 12.07 -10.14 17.58
CA GLN A 300 12.27 -11.37 16.83
C GLN A 300 13.59 -11.39 16.01
N MET A 301 14.60 -10.60 16.40
CA MET A 301 15.95 -10.83 15.88
C MET A 301 16.46 -12.22 16.31
N LEU A 302 16.96 -12.98 15.33
CA LEU A 302 17.77 -14.17 15.56
C LEU A 302 18.94 -13.84 16.51
N LYS A 303 18.95 -14.39 17.73
CA LYS A 303 20.06 -14.30 18.70
C LYS A 303 21.34 -15.05 18.27
N SER A 304 21.47 -15.43 16.99
CA SER A 304 22.63 -16.18 16.49
C SER A 304 22.77 -15.97 14.99
N ALA A 305 23.22 -14.79 14.59
CA ALA A 305 23.95 -14.65 13.33
C ALA A 305 25.38 -14.29 13.71
N ASP A 306 26.27 -15.26 13.57
CA ASP A 306 27.70 -15.10 13.79
C ASP A 306 28.18 -13.84 13.09
N GLY A 307 28.77 -12.94 13.90
CA GLY A 307 29.34 -11.71 13.42
C GLY A 307 30.48 -12.02 12.47
N ASN A 308 30.33 -11.60 11.21
CA ASN A 308 31.38 -11.06 10.35
C ASN A 308 30.75 -10.60 9.04
N ILE A 309 30.60 -9.28 8.88
CA ILE A 309 30.47 -8.67 7.56
C ILE A 309 31.70 -7.78 7.37
N TYR A 310 32.57 -8.20 6.46
CA TYR A 310 33.57 -7.33 5.84
C TYR A 310 32.85 -6.41 4.85
N PHE A 311 32.60 -5.18 5.24
CA PHE A 311 32.44 -4.08 4.28
C PHE A 311 33.82 -3.48 4.03
N GLY A 312 34.49 -3.95 2.98
CA GLY A 312 35.67 -3.27 2.45
C GLY A 312 35.27 -1.90 1.92
N GLY A 313 36.05 -0.87 2.26
CA GLY A 313 36.06 0.37 1.47
C GLY A 313 35.42 1.62 2.07
N TYR A 314 35.30 1.77 3.39
CA TYR A 314 35.17 3.12 3.98
C TYR A 314 36.33 3.40 4.93
N ARG A 315 37.21 4.31 4.48
CA ARG A 315 38.30 4.88 5.26
C ARG A 315 37.69 5.54 6.51
N LYS A 316 37.91 4.94 7.69
CA LYS A 316 37.48 5.49 8.98
C LYS A 316 38.06 6.89 9.14
N SER A 317 37.20 7.92 9.13
CA SER A 317 37.56 9.22 9.70
C SER A 317 37.76 9.05 11.22
N PRO A 318 38.76 9.69 11.85
CA PRO A 318 39.03 9.48 13.27
C PRO A 318 37.86 9.92 14.13
N PHE A 319 37.45 9.02 15.03
CA PHE A 319 36.52 9.27 16.12
C PHE A 319 36.77 10.63 16.78
N VAL A 320 35.88 11.60 16.52
CA VAL A 320 35.71 12.73 17.42
C VAL A 320 35.11 12.16 18.70
N LYS A 321 35.91 12.17 19.78
CA LYS A 321 35.48 11.78 21.12
C LYS A 321 34.15 12.46 21.43
N LYS A 322 33.10 11.66 21.65
CA LYS A 322 31.81 12.15 22.16
C LYS A 322 32.07 12.96 23.43
N LYS A 323 31.91 14.29 23.32
CA LYS A 323 31.74 15.15 24.50
C LYS A 323 30.50 14.64 25.22
N LYS A 324 30.65 14.35 26.51
CA LYS A 324 29.55 14.00 27.43
C LYS A 324 28.59 15.19 27.44
N ILE A 325 27.55 15.14 26.60
CA ILE A 325 26.45 16.11 26.68
C ILE A 325 25.68 15.73 27.93
N GLU A 326 25.75 16.60 28.94
CA GLU A 326 24.92 16.51 30.14
C GLU A 326 23.46 16.34 29.72
N ARG A 327 22.76 15.42 30.41
CA ARG A 327 21.32 15.27 30.30
C ARG A 327 20.67 16.62 30.67
N ILE A 328 20.37 17.42 29.66
CA ILE A 328 19.38 18.47 29.80
C ILE A 328 18.04 17.74 29.88
N SER A 329 17.53 17.63 31.09
CA SER A 329 16.16 17.23 31.40
C SER A 329 15.24 18.01 30.46
N ARG A 330 14.64 17.34 29.48
CA ARG A 330 13.56 17.94 28.70
C ARG A 330 12.46 18.35 29.69
N PRO A 331 11.90 19.56 29.60
CA PRO A 331 10.77 19.92 30.45
C PRO A 331 9.65 18.92 30.20
N SER A 332 9.01 18.43 31.27
CA SER A 332 7.72 17.73 31.17
C SER A 332 6.79 18.50 30.22
N PRO A 333 5.90 17.80 29.48
CA PRO A 333 4.92 18.48 28.64
C PRO A 333 4.20 19.51 29.51
N ARG A 334 4.34 20.79 29.15
CA ARG A 334 3.57 21.87 29.77
C ARG A 334 2.11 21.43 29.73
N GLN A 335 1.49 21.33 30.89
CA GLN A 335 0.03 21.29 31.01
C GLN A 335 -0.51 22.46 30.18
N GLN A 336 -1.01 22.15 28.99
CA GLN A 336 -1.77 23.11 28.19
C GLN A 336 -3.12 23.27 28.88
N ASN A 337 -3.60 24.51 28.93
CA ASN A 337 -4.88 24.88 29.52
C ASN A 337 -6.03 23.98 29.01
N PRO A 338 -6.92 23.48 29.90
CA PRO A 338 -7.96 22.51 29.57
C PRO A 338 -9.20 23.12 28.90
N ALA A 339 -9.01 24.06 27.97
CA ALA A 339 -10.10 24.74 27.26
C ALA A 339 -9.85 24.87 25.74
N VAL A 340 -9.17 23.90 25.15
CA VAL A 340 -9.15 23.69 23.70
C VAL A 340 -9.99 22.44 23.49
N PHE A 341 -11.08 22.55 22.73
CA PHE A 341 -11.92 21.41 22.38
C PHE A 341 -11.04 20.32 21.75
N GLU A 342 -10.78 19.22 22.48
CA GLU A 342 -9.96 18.12 22.00
C GLU A 342 -10.76 17.38 20.92
N ASP A 343 -10.40 17.57 19.65
CA ASP A 343 -11.00 16.86 18.52
C ASP A 343 -10.50 15.42 18.52
N VAL A 344 -11.35 14.50 18.09
CA VAL A 344 -11.03 13.07 18.06
C VAL A 344 -9.86 12.72 17.13
N ASN A 345 -9.59 13.56 16.12
CA ASN A 345 -8.41 13.44 15.26
C ASN A 345 -7.16 14.11 15.84
N ASP A 346 -7.22 14.72 17.03
CA ASP A 346 -6.03 15.19 17.74
C ASP A 346 -5.42 14.08 18.63
N ARG A 347 -6.12 12.94 18.78
CA ARG A 347 -5.63 11.77 19.52
C ARG A 347 -4.40 11.16 18.83
N GLY A 348 -3.45 10.72 19.66
CA GLY A 348 -2.23 10.06 19.19
C GLY A 348 -1.49 10.92 18.17
N ARG A 349 -1.33 10.40 16.95
CA ARG A 349 -0.74 11.11 15.81
C ARG A 349 -1.81 11.46 14.76
N GLY A 350 -3.01 11.89 15.15
CA GLY A 350 -4.16 12.00 14.23
C GLY A 350 -4.15 13.13 13.19
N ARG A 351 -3.20 14.06 13.26
CA ARG A 351 -2.93 15.07 12.23
C ARG A 351 -1.44 15.14 11.92
N THR A 352 -1.04 14.51 10.83
CA THR A 352 0.36 14.43 10.37
C THR A 352 0.47 14.76 8.89
N VAL A 353 1.68 14.71 8.33
CA VAL A 353 1.90 14.86 6.88
C VAL A 353 1.26 13.69 6.13
N GLU A 354 1.28 12.49 6.70
CA GLU A 354 0.70 11.28 6.16
C GLU A 354 -0.83 11.39 6.08
N THR A 355 -1.49 11.95 7.10
CA THR A 355 -2.94 12.21 7.03
C THR A 355 -3.29 13.28 5.99
N GLN A 356 -2.42 14.28 5.79
CA GLN A 356 -2.58 15.24 4.68
C GLN A 356 -2.48 14.53 3.33
N SER A 357 -1.52 13.61 3.17
CA SER A 357 -1.36 12.82 1.95
C SER A 357 -2.62 12.01 1.63
N GLY A 358 -3.22 11.39 2.64
CA GLY A 358 -4.49 10.68 2.49
C GLY A 358 -5.60 11.58 1.93
N ALA A 359 -5.75 12.78 2.49
CA ALA A 359 -6.73 13.75 2.02
C ALA A 359 -6.46 14.22 0.57
N VAL A 360 -5.21 14.54 0.26
CA VAL A 360 -4.81 14.95 -1.10
C VAL A 360 -5.05 13.83 -2.10
N ALA A 361 -4.78 12.57 -1.74
CA ALA A 361 -4.97 11.43 -2.62
C ALA A 361 -6.44 11.22 -3.00
N VAL A 362 -7.36 11.27 -2.04
CA VAL A 362 -8.80 11.11 -2.32
C VAL A 362 -9.40 12.34 -3.03
N LEU A 363 -8.93 13.55 -2.72
CA LEU A 363 -9.34 14.76 -3.44
C LEU A 363 -8.84 14.77 -4.88
N ARG A 364 -7.59 14.30 -5.12
CA ARG A 364 -7.06 14.06 -6.47
C ARG A 364 -7.91 13.03 -7.21
N ALA A 365 -8.29 11.94 -6.55
CA ALA A 365 -9.17 10.93 -7.15
C ALA A 365 -10.49 11.56 -7.60
N LEU A 366 -11.19 12.26 -6.71
CA LEU A 366 -12.43 12.96 -7.05
C LEU A 366 -12.25 13.91 -8.24
N TYR A 367 -11.20 14.73 -8.22
CA TYR A 367 -10.89 15.66 -9.31
C TYR A 367 -10.73 14.93 -10.65
N GLN A 368 -10.01 13.81 -10.70
CA GLN A 368 -9.85 13.06 -11.96
C GLN A 368 -11.17 12.50 -12.48
N TRP A 369 -12.03 11.98 -11.59
CA TRP A 369 -13.36 11.52 -11.96
C TRP A 369 -14.25 12.66 -12.48
N GLU A 370 -14.20 13.84 -11.87
CA GLU A 370 -14.93 15.01 -12.35
C GLU A 370 -14.44 15.48 -13.71
N MET A 371 -13.13 15.42 -13.96
CA MET A 371 -12.55 15.78 -15.25
C MET A 371 -12.87 14.78 -16.35
N ALA A 372 -12.97 13.48 -16.04
CA ALA A 372 -13.34 12.45 -17.01
C ALA A 372 -14.85 12.45 -17.37
N ARG A 373 -15.69 13.10 -16.56
CA ARG A 373 -17.15 13.22 -16.80
C ARG A 373 -17.54 14.43 -17.65
N LYS A 374 -16.64 15.40 -17.82
CA LYS A 374 -16.82 16.58 -18.69
C LYS A 374 -16.44 16.23 -20.11
#